data_AF-A0A067PWM4-F1
#
_entry.id   AF-A0A067PWM4-F1
#
_cell.length_a   1.000
_cell.length_b   1.000
_cell.length_c   1.000
_cell.angle_alpha   90.00
_cell.angle_beta   90.00
_cell.angle_gamma   90.00
#
_symmetry.space_group_name_H-M   'P 1'
#
loop_
_entity.id
_entity.type
_entity.pdbx_description
1 polymer ?
#
loop_
_entity_poly.entity_id
_entity_poly.type
_entity_poly.pdbx_seq_one_letter_code
_entity_poly.pdbx_strand_id
1 'polypeptide(L)'
;MSLWKKGVAFVTQSVLTVDFGQCLAEVNNGTWGTIGGTDNHGNPVPIGEATGITYALCKTACGVGPEKFTWSSFSPQFSAWLLPYLALVSQIPFGTGNKWSNFVSVLLTVGSPTLAAYCLALTVLNTRWAISRFQDISFPNAKNAAFILTALQQSCIYITPDHSLLASLIILEENDDWWRRLAKALNYTSSWTIATAVSVVWVVIAFIFTLVDSFTGIWNMGDPVALFGQGVGFLWLWLLPLVIGWQQLSPICDPIRVGEEVDKINAEAFVATESGDVVRAGEEVDKINAEAFVATESGDVVRAGTLVERRAIAVTEHQDEPFHNRRHRRSICHDARLSATPFYYARVFVWFHAVEDVAVAFSGASVNTLEFCPDDESSHGYGSRKYKRTGSAAELTESCRPWEDGEFSSLTGLYHRMLIASGLAIGLQWGTTGAAIVVVYLAPTIGLGCQSGAYLLYGLLSTVVFVMMFISSALAHCAYPQSHRTHTAPPNTTASHLAASLSVGLRRLGKVIAAFNTVWVVLMCLFQLGGFFNRCYCNSCVLSLGNKAYSVLQYTVSDLAGMESAWIGGSILAVGSCIIFIAFVNLWTDFSSMRRL
;
A
#
# COMPACT_ATOMS: atom_id res chain seq x y z
N MET A 1 32.86 -19.15 4.25
CA MET A 1 32.64 -20.01 3.06
C MET A 1 32.08 -21.41 3.37
N SER A 2 32.26 -21.98 4.58
CA SER A 2 31.68 -23.28 4.96
C SER A 2 30.23 -23.23 5.46
N LEU A 3 29.74 -22.06 5.90
CA LEU A 3 28.36 -21.86 6.35
C LEU A 3 27.35 -21.73 5.18
N TRP A 4 27.81 -21.32 4.00
CA TRP A 4 26.96 -21.25 2.79
C TRP A 4 26.62 -22.64 2.21
N LYS A 5 27.44 -23.65 2.48
CA LYS A 5 27.17 -25.05 2.07
C LYS A 5 26.13 -25.75 2.95
N LYS A 6 25.88 -25.26 4.17
CA LYS A 6 24.98 -25.93 5.14
C LYS A 6 23.56 -25.36 5.18
N GLY A 7 23.32 -24.18 4.61
CA GLY A 7 22.00 -23.52 4.62
C GLY A 7 21.05 -23.95 3.50
N VAL A 8 21.52 -24.65 2.46
CA VAL A 8 20.73 -25.04 1.27
C VAL A 8 20.32 -26.53 1.30
N ALA A 9 20.57 -27.23 2.41
CA ALA A 9 20.20 -28.63 2.56
C ALA A 9 18.73 -28.81 3.00
N PHE A 10 17.79 -28.13 2.36
CA PHE A 10 16.36 -28.43 2.47
C PHE A 10 15.94 -29.24 1.23
N VAL A 11 15.76 -30.55 1.44
CA VAL A 11 15.20 -31.55 0.52
C VAL A 11 16.01 -31.78 -0.77
N THR A 12 17.21 -32.33 -0.66
CA THR A 12 17.76 -33.19 -1.72
C THR A 12 17.35 -34.64 -1.44
N GLN A 13 16.08 -34.98 -1.67
CA GLN A 13 15.86 -36.30 -2.25
C GLN A 13 16.57 -36.26 -3.61
N SER A 14 17.36 -37.28 -3.92
CA SER A 14 17.83 -37.54 -5.28
C SER A 14 16.61 -37.83 -6.15
N VAL A 15 15.91 -36.78 -6.55
CA VAL A 15 14.85 -36.88 -7.54
C VAL A 15 15.56 -37.24 -8.84
N LEU A 16 15.16 -38.36 -9.44
CA LEU A 16 15.61 -38.74 -10.77
C LEU A 16 15.33 -37.55 -11.70
N THR A 17 16.39 -36.87 -12.13
CA THR A 17 16.30 -35.74 -13.05
C THR A 17 16.05 -36.26 -14.44
N VAL A 18 15.08 -35.67 -15.13
CA VAL A 18 14.64 -36.09 -16.47
C VAL A 18 15.35 -35.25 -17.53
N ASP A 19 15.74 -35.89 -18.64
CA ASP A 19 16.08 -35.21 -19.88
C ASP A 19 14.90 -35.36 -20.86
N PHE A 20 14.12 -34.29 -21.01
CA PHE A 20 12.92 -34.32 -21.86
C PHE A 20 13.26 -34.43 -23.35
N GLY A 21 14.43 -33.93 -23.77
CA GLY A 21 14.91 -34.06 -25.15
C GLY A 21 15.23 -35.51 -25.48
N GLN A 22 15.96 -36.19 -24.61
CA GLN A 22 16.22 -37.62 -24.74
C GLN A 22 14.92 -38.44 -24.67
N CYS A 23 14.01 -38.12 -23.74
CA CYS A 23 12.73 -38.81 -23.62
C CYS A 23 11.91 -38.74 -24.90
N LEU A 24 11.78 -37.54 -25.50
CA LEU A 24 11.01 -37.37 -26.74
C LEU A 24 11.61 -38.20 -27.88
N ALA A 25 12.94 -38.21 -28.02
CA ALA A 25 13.62 -38.99 -29.05
C ALA A 25 13.36 -40.49 -28.90
N GLU A 26 13.36 -41.00 -27.67
CA GLU A 26 13.02 -42.40 -27.37
C GLU A 26 11.56 -42.71 -27.73
N VAL A 27 10.62 -41.86 -27.31
CA VAL A 27 9.20 -42.03 -27.62
C VAL A 27 8.94 -42.03 -29.14
N ASN A 28 9.54 -41.11 -29.89
CA ASN A 28 9.39 -41.05 -31.34
C ASN A 28 10.01 -42.26 -32.07
N ASN A 29 11.04 -42.88 -31.48
CA ASN A 29 11.62 -44.14 -31.96
C ASN A 29 10.78 -45.38 -31.57
N GLY A 30 9.66 -45.19 -30.86
CA GLY A 30 8.72 -46.26 -30.50
C GLY A 30 9.19 -47.17 -29.36
N THR A 31 10.22 -46.79 -28.59
CA THR A 31 10.74 -47.62 -27.48
C THR A 31 9.71 -47.86 -26.37
N TRP A 32 8.74 -46.95 -26.24
CA TRP A 32 7.68 -46.97 -25.22
C TRP A 32 6.32 -47.40 -25.76
N GLY A 33 6.27 -47.95 -26.98
CA GLY A 33 5.06 -48.39 -27.67
C GLY A 33 4.52 -47.37 -28.67
N THR A 34 3.39 -47.70 -29.30
CA THR A 34 2.78 -46.92 -30.39
C THR A 34 1.53 -46.13 -29.96
N ILE A 35 1.14 -46.22 -28.69
CA ILE A 35 -0.09 -45.64 -28.15
C ILE A 35 0.26 -44.43 -27.28
N GLY A 36 -0.52 -43.36 -27.40
CA GLY A 36 -0.42 -42.19 -26.53
C GLY A 36 0.29 -40.98 -27.15
N GLY A 37 0.59 -41.00 -28.45
CA GLY A 37 0.98 -39.82 -29.21
C GLY A 37 -0.20 -38.86 -29.40
N THR A 38 0.07 -37.56 -29.34
CA THR A 38 -0.92 -36.50 -29.58
C THR A 38 -0.36 -35.41 -30.48
N ASP A 39 -1.25 -34.68 -31.15
CA ASP A 39 -0.91 -33.36 -31.70
C ASP A 39 -0.82 -32.30 -30.57
N ASN A 40 -0.56 -31.04 -30.95
CA ASN A 40 -0.44 -29.93 -29.99
C ASN A 40 -1.78 -29.43 -29.44
N HIS A 41 -2.89 -30.04 -29.85
CA HIS A 41 -4.23 -29.80 -29.31
C HIS A 41 -4.71 -30.95 -28.42
N GLY A 42 -3.90 -32.01 -28.26
CA GLY A 42 -4.23 -33.19 -27.47
C GLY A 42 -5.06 -34.23 -28.22
N ASN A 43 -5.21 -34.11 -29.54
CA ASN A 43 -5.86 -35.12 -30.36
C ASN A 43 -4.91 -36.30 -30.59
N PRO A 44 -5.37 -37.57 -30.48
CA PRO A 44 -4.51 -38.72 -30.71
C PRO A 44 -3.96 -38.78 -32.14
N VAL A 45 -2.66 -39.02 -32.28
CA VAL A 45 -1.97 -39.24 -33.57
C VAL A 45 -1.01 -40.41 -33.47
N PRO A 46 -0.61 -41.05 -34.59
CA PRO A 46 0.43 -42.09 -34.59
C PRO A 46 1.75 -41.56 -33.98
N ILE A 47 2.46 -42.41 -33.24
CA ILE A 47 3.64 -41.98 -32.46
C ILE A 47 4.76 -41.37 -33.31
N GLY A 48 4.91 -41.81 -34.58
CA GLY A 48 5.91 -41.26 -35.49
C GLY A 48 5.60 -39.84 -36.00
N GLU A 49 4.37 -39.38 -35.82
CA GLU A 49 3.90 -38.03 -36.19
C GLU A 49 3.54 -37.19 -34.95
N ALA A 50 3.80 -37.71 -33.76
CA ALA A 50 3.40 -37.08 -32.50
C ALA A 50 4.28 -35.87 -32.18
N THR A 51 3.65 -34.70 -32.02
CA THR A 51 4.29 -33.47 -31.54
C THR A 51 4.11 -33.27 -30.03
N GLY A 52 3.18 -34.04 -29.42
CA GLY A 52 2.97 -34.16 -28.00
C GLY A 52 2.64 -35.60 -27.59
N ILE A 53 2.51 -35.83 -26.29
CA ILE A 53 2.20 -37.14 -25.72
C ILE A 53 1.19 -37.04 -24.58
N THR A 54 0.38 -38.07 -24.38
CA THR A 54 -0.54 -38.15 -23.23
C THR A 54 0.23 -38.10 -21.89
N TYR A 55 -0.40 -37.57 -20.85
CA TYR A 55 0.20 -37.52 -19.50
C TYR A 55 0.60 -38.91 -18.98
N ALA A 56 -0.18 -39.95 -19.32
CA ALA A 56 0.14 -41.32 -18.95
C ALA A 56 1.46 -41.78 -19.59
N LEU A 57 1.63 -41.55 -20.90
CA LEU A 57 2.85 -41.88 -21.62
C LEU A 57 4.05 -41.04 -21.14
N CYS A 58 3.84 -39.76 -20.85
CA CYS A 58 4.90 -38.89 -20.32
C CYS A 58 5.45 -39.42 -18.99
N LYS A 59 4.58 -39.85 -18.07
CA LYS A 59 5.02 -40.43 -16.80
C LYS A 59 5.80 -41.73 -16.96
N THR A 60 5.40 -42.58 -17.90
CA THR A 60 6.05 -43.88 -18.09
C THR A 60 7.38 -43.74 -18.83
N ALA A 61 7.43 -42.88 -19.85
CA ALA A 61 8.60 -42.68 -20.69
C ALA A 61 9.62 -41.70 -20.07
N CYS A 62 9.15 -40.55 -19.60
CA CYS A 62 10.02 -39.49 -19.07
C CYS A 62 10.16 -39.54 -17.55
N GLY A 63 9.24 -40.18 -16.83
CA GLY A 63 9.24 -40.23 -15.37
C GLY A 63 8.46 -39.08 -14.71
N VAL A 64 8.53 -39.02 -13.37
CA VAL A 64 7.78 -38.07 -12.53
C VAL A 64 8.64 -36.91 -11.98
N GLY A 65 9.94 -36.97 -12.23
CA GLY A 65 10.91 -35.97 -11.78
C GLY A 65 10.83 -34.66 -12.56
N PRO A 66 11.46 -33.59 -12.06
CA PRO A 66 11.70 -32.39 -12.85
C PRO A 66 12.84 -32.62 -13.82
N GLU A 67 12.91 -31.72 -14.78
CA GLU A 67 14.11 -31.50 -15.56
C GLU A 67 15.31 -31.18 -14.65
N LYS A 68 16.51 -31.53 -15.12
CA LYS A 68 17.75 -31.28 -14.38
C LYS A 68 17.98 -29.79 -14.18
N PHE A 69 18.19 -29.38 -12.93
CA PHE A 69 18.63 -28.02 -12.62
C PHE A 69 20.00 -27.71 -13.26
N THR A 70 20.07 -26.61 -14.01
CA THR A 70 21.31 -26.10 -14.59
C THR A 70 21.54 -24.65 -14.15
N TRP A 71 22.70 -24.40 -13.51
CA TRP A 71 23.06 -23.06 -13.06
C TRP A 71 23.20 -22.07 -14.24
N SER A 72 23.66 -22.57 -15.39
CA SER A 72 23.81 -21.79 -16.63
C SER A 72 22.48 -21.25 -17.17
N SER A 73 21.36 -21.93 -16.93
CA SER A 73 20.03 -21.46 -17.34
C SER A 73 19.37 -20.64 -16.23
N PHE A 74 19.52 -21.04 -14.97
CA PHE A 74 18.92 -20.33 -13.82
C PHE A 74 19.49 -18.91 -13.64
N SER A 75 20.82 -18.76 -13.65
CA SER A 75 21.47 -17.49 -13.27
C SER A 75 21.10 -16.32 -14.19
N PRO A 76 21.09 -16.46 -15.53
CA PRO A 76 20.64 -15.40 -16.42
C PRO A 76 19.17 -15.03 -16.20
N GLN A 77 18.28 -16.03 -16.09
CA GLN A 77 16.85 -15.77 -15.92
C GLN A 77 16.54 -15.10 -14.58
N PHE A 78 17.15 -15.55 -13.49
CA PHE A 78 16.99 -14.91 -12.17
C PHE A 78 17.47 -13.45 -12.18
N SER A 79 18.61 -13.19 -12.82
CA SER A 79 19.21 -11.86 -12.88
C SER A 79 18.40 -10.90 -13.75
N ALA A 80 17.76 -11.38 -14.81
CA ALA A 80 16.94 -10.57 -15.70
C ALA A 80 15.51 -10.35 -15.16
N TRP A 81 14.85 -11.41 -14.68
CA TRP A 81 13.41 -11.40 -14.43
C TRP A 81 12.99 -11.13 -12.99
N LEU A 82 13.88 -11.32 -12.01
CA LEU A 82 13.52 -11.21 -10.59
C LEU A 82 14.40 -10.23 -9.81
N LEU A 83 15.72 -10.34 -9.96
CA LEU A 83 16.68 -9.56 -9.17
C LEU A 83 16.43 -8.03 -9.19
N PRO A 84 16.09 -7.40 -10.34
CA PRO A 84 15.82 -5.97 -10.40
C PRO A 84 14.62 -5.57 -9.51
N TYR A 85 13.59 -6.39 -9.47
CA TYR A 85 12.39 -6.14 -8.66
C TYR A 85 12.64 -6.31 -7.17
N LEU A 86 13.43 -7.31 -6.78
CA LEU A 86 13.85 -7.45 -5.37
C LEU A 86 14.62 -6.23 -4.88
N ALA A 87 15.45 -5.63 -5.75
CA ALA A 87 16.12 -4.37 -5.44
C ALA A 87 15.11 -3.21 -5.29
N LEU A 88 14.09 -3.12 -6.16
CA LEU A 88 13.06 -2.07 -6.05
C LEU A 88 12.22 -2.17 -4.77
N VAL A 89 12.00 -3.36 -4.22
CA VAL A 89 11.25 -3.51 -2.95
C VAL A 89 11.91 -2.66 -1.86
N SER A 90 13.24 -2.60 -1.82
CA SER A 90 13.99 -1.80 -0.84
C SER A 90 13.76 -0.29 -0.95
N GLN A 91 13.19 0.19 -2.07
CA GLN A 91 12.95 1.61 -2.34
C GLN A 91 11.58 2.10 -1.84
N ILE A 92 10.71 1.20 -1.34
CA ILE A 92 9.44 1.57 -0.74
C ILE A 92 9.67 2.13 0.68
N PRO A 93 9.03 3.24 1.06
CA PRO A 93 9.17 3.82 2.40
C PRO A 93 8.47 2.96 3.45
N PHE A 94 9.23 2.12 4.15
CA PHE A 94 8.75 1.20 5.19
C PHE A 94 8.92 1.71 6.64
N GLY A 95 9.24 2.99 6.85
CA GLY A 95 9.56 3.52 8.18
C GLY A 95 8.37 3.49 9.15
N THR A 96 8.42 2.61 10.16
CA THR A 96 7.45 2.50 11.28
C THR A 96 8.07 2.78 12.65
N GLY A 97 9.32 3.24 12.69
CA GLY A 97 10.09 3.44 13.93
C GLY A 97 10.66 2.16 14.55
N ASN A 98 10.18 0.96 14.20
CA ASN A 98 10.67 -0.31 14.74
C ASN A 98 10.96 -1.37 13.66
N LYS A 99 11.95 -2.25 13.92
CA LYS A 99 12.43 -3.25 12.93
C LYS A 99 11.37 -4.30 12.55
N TRP A 100 10.54 -4.72 13.50
CA TRP A 100 9.55 -5.79 13.27
C TRP A 100 8.39 -5.32 12.41
N SER A 101 7.82 -4.16 12.72
CA SER A 101 6.76 -3.53 11.94
C SER A 101 7.26 -3.13 10.54
N ASN A 102 8.52 -2.72 10.38
CA ASN A 102 9.13 -2.55 9.06
C ASN A 102 9.11 -3.87 8.28
N PHE A 103 9.54 -4.99 8.90
CA PHE A 103 9.51 -6.30 8.24
C PHE A 103 8.09 -6.74 7.87
N VAL A 104 7.11 -6.58 8.78
CA VAL A 104 5.70 -6.87 8.50
C VAL A 104 5.16 -5.99 7.37
N SER A 105 5.58 -4.73 7.26
CA SER A 105 5.18 -3.85 6.16
C SER A 105 5.69 -4.34 4.80
N VAL A 106 6.92 -4.87 4.74
CA VAL A 106 7.45 -5.53 3.54
C VAL A 106 6.60 -6.75 3.16
N LEU A 107 6.30 -7.62 4.13
CA LEU A 107 5.46 -8.81 3.90
C LEU A 107 4.03 -8.44 3.47
N LEU A 108 3.47 -7.34 3.98
CA LEU A 108 2.16 -6.87 3.55
C LEU A 108 2.19 -6.31 2.13
N THR A 109 3.23 -5.56 1.77
CA THR A 109 3.34 -4.98 0.42
C THR A 109 3.63 -6.04 -0.64
N VAL A 110 4.56 -6.96 -0.38
CA VAL A 110 4.88 -8.05 -1.33
C VAL A 110 3.80 -9.11 -1.34
N GLY A 111 3.20 -9.43 -0.18
CA GLY A 111 2.14 -10.43 -0.08
C GLY A 111 0.77 -9.93 -0.53
N SER A 112 0.55 -8.62 -0.58
CA SER A 112 -0.66 -7.99 -1.09
C SER A 112 -0.33 -6.68 -1.82
N PRO A 113 0.17 -6.76 -3.06
CA PRO A 113 0.30 -5.61 -3.95
C PRO A 113 -1.03 -4.84 -4.13
N THR A 114 -2.17 -5.54 -4.07
CA THR A 114 -3.50 -4.90 -4.09
C THR A 114 -3.67 -3.93 -2.92
N LEU A 115 -3.33 -4.34 -1.69
CA LEU A 115 -3.41 -3.47 -0.52
C LEU A 115 -2.47 -2.28 -0.63
N ALA A 116 -1.25 -2.51 -1.12
CA ALA A 116 -0.25 -1.45 -1.28
C ALA A 116 -0.69 -0.41 -2.32
N ALA A 117 -1.21 -0.85 -3.47
CA ALA A 117 -1.77 0.01 -4.51
C ALA A 117 -3.02 0.76 -4.04
N TYR A 118 -3.88 0.10 -3.27
CA TYR A 118 -5.04 0.74 -2.65
C TYR A 118 -4.62 1.88 -1.71
N CYS A 119 -3.65 1.63 -0.83
CA CYS A 119 -3.16 2.66 0.10
C CYS A 119 -2.57 3.86 -0.65
N LEU A 120 -1.82 3.62 -1.73
CA LEU A 120 -1.26 4.68 -2.56
C LEU A 120 -2.36 5.50 -3.26
N ALA A 121 -3.26 4.83 -3.98
CA ALA A 121 -4.33 5.49 -4.72
C ALA A 121 -5.28 6.27 -3.79
N LEU A 122 -5.61 5.69 -2.63
CA LEU A 122 -6.42 6.36 -1.63
C LEU A 122 -5.70 7.56 -1.04
N THR A 123 -4.38 7.48 -0.85
CA THR A 123 -3.58 8.62 -0.36
C THR A 123 -3.74 9.80 -1.31
N VAL A 124 -3.50 9.59 -2.61
CA VAL A 124 -3.64 10.60 -3.67
C VAL A 124 -5.04 11.25 -3.68
N LEU A 125 -6.10 10.43 -3.69
CA LEU A 125 -7.48 10.94 -3.71
C LEU A 125 -7.81 11.77 -2.47
N ASN A 126 -7.33 11.31 -1.31
CA ASN A 126 -7.57 11.97 -0.05
C ASN A 126 -6.79 13.29 0.07
N THR A 127 -5.54 13.34 -0.41
CA THR A 127 -4.76 14.59 -0.48
C THR A 127 -5.51 15.64 -1.30
N ARG A 128 -5.97 15.28 -2.51
CA ARG A 128 -6.71 16.21 -3.39
C ARG A 128 -8.01 16.69 -2.75
N TRP A 129 -8.76 15.79 -2.12
CA TRP A 129 -9.99 16.15 -1.42
C TRP A 129 -9.71 17.10 -0.24
N ALA A 130 -8.69 16.85 0.58
CA ALA A 130 -8.37 17.71 1.71
C ALA A 130 -7.97 19.11 1.24
N ILE A 131 -7.17 19.23 0.18
CA ILE A 131 -6.85 20.54 -0.42
C ILE A 131 -8.13 21.24 -0.88
N SER A 132 -8.98 20.55 -1.64
CA SER A 132 -10.25 21.10 -2.13
C SER A 132 -11.17 21.54 -0.98
N ARG A 133 -11.19 20.81 0.13
CA ARG A 133 -12.03 21.12 1.30
C ARG A 133 -11.67 22.45 1.96
N PHE A 134 -10.41 22.88 1.85
CA PHE A 134 -9.92 24.15 2.41
C PHE A 134 -9.81 25.28 1.37
N GLN A 135 -10.01 25.00 0.07
CA GLN A 135 -9.86 26.01 -1.00
C GLN A 135 -10.85 27.17 -0.86
N ASP A 136 -12.07 26.90 -0.42
CA ASP A 136 -13.13 27.91 -0.28
C ASP A 136 -13.05 28.68 1.06
N ILE A 137 -12.14 28.29 1.95
CA ILE A 137 -11.99 28.91 3.26
C ILE A 137 -11.04 30.11 3.15
N SER A 138 -11.62 31.31 3.27
CA SER A 138 -10.88 32.58 3.18
C SER A 138 -10.09 32.99 4.44
N PHE A 139 -10.15 32.19 5.50
CA PHE A 139 -9.54 32.51 6.79
C PHE A 139 -7.99 32.38 6.77
N PRO A 140 -7.24 33.19 7.56
CA PRO A 140 -5.80 33.06 7.70
C PRO A 140 -5.37 31.61 8.02
N ASN A 141 -4.22 31.19 7.49
CA ASN A 141 -3.64 29.84 7.66
C ASN A 141 -4.47 28.65 7.15
N ALA A 142 -5.65 28.82 6.56
CA ALA A 142 -6.42 27.69 6.01
C ALA A 142 -5.60 26.85 5.02
N LYS A 143 -4.77 27.50 4.20
CA LYS A 143 -3.83 26.83 3.27
C LYS A 143 -2.73 26.05 4.00
N ASN A 144 -2.14 26.64 5.06
CA ASN A 144 -1.13 25.99 5.89
C ASN A 144 -1.73 24.77 6.60
N ALA A 145 -2.97 24.88 7.10
CA ALA A 145 -3.69 23.78 7.72
C ALA A 145 -3.94 22.62 6.74
N ALA A 146 -4.40 22.91 5.52
CA ALA A 146 -4.55 21.91 4.47
C ALA A 146 -3.22 21.19 4.16
N PHE A 147 -2.13 21.96 4.05
CA PHE A 147 -0.79 21.40 3.84
C PHE A 147 -0.34 20.51 5.00
N ILE A 148 -0.46 20.97 6.25
CA ILE A 148 -0.06 20.21 7.44
C ILE A 148 -0.85 18.90 7.53
N LEU A 149 -2.17 18.94 7.37
CA LEU A 149 -3.03 17.76 7.45
C LEU A 149 -2.73 16.74 6.35
N THR A 150 -2.41 17.20 5.14
CA THR A 150 -2.01 16.32 4.03
C THR A 150 -0.61 15.74 4.24
N ALA A 151 0.35 16.52 4.76
CA ALA A 151 1.68 16.04 5.12
C ALA A 151 1.64 14.99 6.26
N LEU A 152 0.70 15.12 7.19
CA LEU A 152 0.51 14.20 8.31
C LEU A 152 -0.36 12.98 7.98
N GLN A 153 -0.69 12.74 6.71
CA GLN A 153 -1.59 11.66 6.30
C GLN A 153 -1.05 10.25 6.60
N GLN A 154 0.28 10.07 6.64
CA GLN A 154 0.90 8.81 7.08
C GLN A 154 1.08 8.71 8.60
N SER A 155 0.82 9.79 9.33
CA SER A 155 0.92 9.85 10.78
C SER A 155 -0.44 9.62 11.45
N CYS A 156 -0.43 9.12 12.69
CA CYS A 156 -1.66 9.00 13.47
C CYS A 156 -1.93 10.34 14.16
N ILE A 157 -2.80 11.14 13.55
CA ILE A 157 -3.23 12.46 14.05
C ILE A 157 -4.35 12.28 15.05
N TYR A 158 -4.27 13.01 16.16
CA TYR A 158 -5.36 13.18 17.11
C TYR A 158 -5.72 14.66 17.28
N ILE A 159 -7.01 14.91 17.41
CA ILE A 159 -7.56 16.23 17.74
C ILE A 159 -8.07 16.17 19.18
N THR A 160 -7.78 17.20 19.98
CA THR A 160 -8.31 17.28 21.34
C THR A 160 -9.84 17.36 21.35
N PRO A 161 -10.54 16.73 22.32
CA PRO A 161 -11.96 16.97 22.52
C PRO A 161 -12.24 18.37 23.09
N ASP A 162 -11.23 19.07 23.60
CA ASP A 162 -11.36 20.42 24.13
C ASP A 162 -11.42 21.45 23.00
N HIS A 163 -12.64 21.88 22.68
CA HIS A 163 -12.90 22.82 21.60
C HIS A 163 -12.20 24.17 21.78
N SER A 164 -11.88 24.56 23.02
CA SER A 164 -11.21 25.83 23.32
C SER A 164 -9.77 25.88 22.84
N LEU A 165 -9.04 24.76 22.95
CA LEU A 165 -7.65 24.65 22.50
C LEU A 165 -7.55 24.72 20.97
N LEU A 166 -8.43 24.01 20.27
CA LEU A 166 -8.47 24.06 18.81
C LEU A 166 -8.92 25.43 18.31
N ALA A 167 -9.91 26.05 18.96
CA ALA A 167 -10.36 27.39 18.61
C ALA A 167 -9.30 28.46 18.86
N SER A 168 -8.57 28.37 19.97
CA SER A 168 -7.42 29.24 20.27
C SER A 168 -6.32 29.11 19.21
N LEU A 169 -6.00 27.88 18.80
CA LEU A 169 -5.00 27.63 17.76
C LEU A 169 -5.38 28.22 16.40
N ILE A 170 -6.68 28.22 16.07
CA ILE A 170 -7.18 28.72 14.78
C ILE A 170 -7.30 30.25 14.81
N ILE A 171 -7.96 30.82 15.82
CA ILE A 171 -8.42 32.22 15.78
C ILE A 171 -7.30 33.19 16.17
N LEU A 172 -6.53 32.92 17.23
CA LEU A 172 -5.53 33.85 17.77
C LEU A 172 -4.45 34.19 16.75
N GLU A 173 -4.09 35.47 16.66
CA GLU A 173 -3.06 35.96 15.73
C GLU A 173 -1.66 35.50 16.11
N GLU A 174 -1.42 35.33 17.42
CA GLU A 174 -0.18 34.84 18.01
C GLU A 174 0.19 33.42 17.50
N ASN A 175 -0.80 32.65 17.03
CA ASN A 175 -0.62 31.32 16.48
C ASN A 175 -0.32 31.30 14.96
N ASP A 176 -0.25 32.44 14.27
CA ASP A 176 0.09 32.48 12.84
C ASP A 176 1.46 31.89 12.54
N ASP A 177 2.44 32.18 13.41
CA ASP A 177 3.78 31.62 13.30
C ASP A 177 3.81 30.12 13.56
N TRP A 178 2.92 29.59 14.41
CA TRP A 178 2.79 28.16 14.63
C TRP A 178 2.44 27.43 13.32
N TRP A 179 1.42 27.90 12.60
CA TRP A 179 0.98 27.31 11.34
C TRP A 179 2.06 27.39 10.26
N ARG A 180 2.71 28.56 10.12
CA ARG A 180 3.79 28.76 9.14
C ARG A 180 5.01 27.88 9.44
N ARG A 181 5.42 27.80 10.71
CA ARG A 181 6.60 27.02 11.13
C ARG A 181 6.36 25.53 11.00
N LEU A 182 5.18 25.03 11.38
CA LEU A 182 4.86 23.61 11.23
C LEU A 182 4.76 23.21 9.75
N ALA A 183 4.10 24.03 8.93
CA ALA A 183 4.06 23.79 7.48
C ALA A 183 5.48 23.77 6.90
N LYS A 184 6.35 24.69 7.29
CA LYS A 184 7.75 24.71 6.85
C LYS A 184 8.56 23.50 7.34
N ALA A 185 8.34 23.05 8.59
CA ALA A 185 9.04 21.90 9.17
C ALA A 185 8.64 20.58 8.47
N LEU A 186 7.38 20.48 8.04
CA LEU A 186 6.85 19.33 7.31
C LEU A 186 7.10 19.39 5.80
N ASN A 187 7.49 20.55 5.25
CA ASN A 187 7.78 20.72 3.83
C ASN A 187 9.15 20.12 3.45
N TYR A 188 9.13 19.08 2.63
CA TYR A 188 10.32 18.32 2.24
C TYR A 188 10.71 18.67 0.80
N THR A 189 11.92 19.15 0.61
CA THR A 189 12.34 19.78 -0.66
C THR A 189 12.84 18.81 -1.73
N SER A 190 12.96 17.51 -1.46
CA SER A 190 13.21 16.51 -2.50
C SER A 190 12.62 15.16 -2.10
N SER A 191 11.54 14.76 -2.79
CA SER A 191 10.89 13.47 -2.57
C SER A 191 11.60 12.32 -3.30
N TRP A 192 12.38 12.63 -4.34
CA TRP A 192 13.22 11.68 -5.06
C TRP A 192 14.64 11.65 -4.49
N THR A 193 15.12 10.46 -4.14
CA THR A 193 16.56 10.25 -3.98
C THR A 193 17.18 9.89 -5.33
N ILE A 194 18.43 10.31 -5.58
CA ILE A 194 19.17 9.94 -6.79
C ILE A 194 19.25 8.41 -6.91
N ALA A 195 19.46 7.72 -5.79
CA ALA A 195 19.51 6.26 -5.75
C ALA A 195 18.20 5.61 -6.21
N THR A 196 17.05 6.12 -5.75
CA THR A 196 15.74 5.62 -6.18
C THR A 196 15.51 5.90 -7.66
N ALA A 197 15.81 7.12 -8.13
CA ALA A 197 15.65 7.51 -9.52
C ALA A 197 16.46 6.60 -10.47
N VAL A 198 17.74 6.41 -10.16
CA VAL A 198 18.63 5.54 -10.94
C VAL A 198 18.13 4.09 -10.92
N SER A 199 17.69 3.58 -9.77
CA SER A 199 17.17 2.22 -9.64
C SER A 199 15.92 1.99 -10.50
N VAL A 200 14.98 2.94 -10.50
CA VAL A 200 13.77 2.88 -11.34
C VAL A 200 14.15 2.87 -12.83
N VAL A 201 15.03 3.79 -13.25
CA VAL A 201 15.52 3.85 -14.64
C VAL A 201 16.18 2.53 -15.04
N TRP A 202 17.00 1.94 -14.17
CA TRP A 202 17.66 0.67 -14.45
C TRP A 202 16.71 -0.49 -14.60
N VAL A 203 15.67 -0.57 -13.77
CA VAL A 203 14.67 -1.63 -13.90
C VAL A 203 13.83 -1.47 -15.15
N VAL A 204 13.50 -0.23 -15.55
CA VAL A 204 12.82 0.03 -16.83
C VAL A 204 13.68 -0.40 -18.01
N ILE A 205 14.97 -0.03 -18.04
CA ILE A 205 15.88 -0.41 -19.12
C ILE A 205 16.09 -1.94 -19.16
N ALA A 206 16.32 -2.57 -18.00
CA ALA A 206 16.45 -4.01 -17.90
C ALA A 206 15.18 -4.73 -18.42
N PHE A 207 14.00 -4.26 -18.04
CA PHE A 207 12.75 -4.82 -18.51
C PHE A 207 12.59 -4.66 -20.03
N ILE A 208 12.88 -3.49 -20.60
CA ILE A 208 12.82 -3.27 -22.06
C ILE A 208 13.76 -4.22 -22.80
N PHE A 209 15.03 -4.33 -22.37
CA PHE A 209 15.98 -5.24 -23.02
C PHE A 209 15.55 -6.69 -22.91
N THR A 210 15.01 -7.09 -21.76
CA THR A 210 14.56 -8.47 -21.55
C THR A 210 13.31 -8.78 -22.40
N LEU A 211 12.40 -7.81 -22.55
CA LEU A 211 11.24 -7.90 -23.43
C LEU A 211 11.67 -8.03 -24.91
N VAL A 212 12.62 -7.20 -25.36
CA VAL A 212 13.16 -7.26 -26.73
C VAL A 212 13.83 -8.60 -27.01
N ASP A 213 14.73 -9.03 -26.12
CA ASP A 213 15.43 -10.32 -26.22
C ASP A 213 14.45 -11.48 -26.34
N SER A 214 13.42 -11.46 -25.50
CA SER A 214 12.30 -12.41 -25.50
C SER A 214 11.56 -12.50 -26.83
N PHE A 215 11.22 -11.36 -27.44
CA PHE A 215 10.61 -11.38 -28.77
C PHE A 215 11.60 -11.93 -29.79
N THR A 216 12.86 -11.48 -29.81
CA THR A 216 13.87 -11.99 -30.77
C THR A 216 14.10 -13.50 -30.67
N GLY A 217 13.96 -14.10 -29.48
CA GLY A 217 14.04 -15.55 -29.29
C GLY A 217 12.91 -16.32 -29.97
N ILE A 218 11.67 -15.80 -29.91
CA ILE A 218 10.50 -16.39 -30.59
C ILE A 218 10.71 -16.37 -32.11
N TRP A 219 11.18 -15.23 -32.67
CA TRP A 219 11.40 -15.07 -34.11
C TRP A 219 12.49 -15.99 -34.67
N ASN A 220 13.48 -16.36 -33.85
CA ASN A 220 14.62 -17.18 -34.27
C ASN A 220 14.45 -18.69 -34.01
N MET A 221 13.24 -19.16 -33.65
CA MET A 221 12.97 -20.56 -33.28
C MET A 221 13.96 -21.09 -32.21
N GLY A 222 14.34 -20.23 -31.27
CA GLY A 222 15.27 -20.58 -30.19
C GLY A 222 14.67 -21.50 -29.12
N ASP A 223 15.52 -21.95 -28.20
CA ASP A 223 15.18 -22.86 -27.10
C ASP A 223 13.91 -22.40 -26.33
N PRO A 224 12.82 -23.19 -26.31
CA PRO A 224 11.56 -22.84 -25.65
C PRO A 224 11.70 -22.52 -24.15
N VAL A 225 12.80 -22.95 -23.54
CA VAL A 225 13.14 -22.73 -22.12
C VAL A 225 13.28 -21.24 -21.78
N ALA A 226 13.61 -20.38 -22.76
CA ALA A 226 13.66 -18.93 -22.58
C ALA A 226 12.27 -18.30 -22.34
N LEU A 227 11.18 -19.00 -22.69
CA LEU A 227 9.82 -18.46 -22.55
C LEU A 227 9.27 -18.50 -21.11
N PHE A 228 9.89 -19.26 -20.21
CA PHE A 228 9.32 -19.45 -18.88
C PHE A 228 9.71 -18.36 -17.87
N GLY A 229 10.85 -17.68 -17.99
CA GLY A 229 11.21 -16.60 -17.05
C GLY A 229 10.29 -15.37 -17.12
N GLN A 230 9.51 -15.26 -18.18
CA GLN A 230 8.94 -13.99 -18.61
C GLN A 230 7.64 -13.61 -17.86
N GLY A 231 6.85 -14.60 -17.43
CA GLY A 231 5.70 -14.39 -16.55
C GLY A 231 6.08 -13.76 -15.20
N VAL A 232 7.30 -14.06 -14.71
CA VAL A 232 7.83 -13.45 -13.48
C VAL A 232 8.01 -11.94 -13.68
N GLY A 233 8.53 -11.51 -14.82
CA GLY A 233 8.67 -10.10 -15.16
C GLY A 233 7.35 -9.35 -15.07
N PHE A 234 6.33 -9.83 -15.79
CA PHE A 234 5.00 -9.20 -15.76
C PHE A 234 4.39 -9.20 -14.37
N LEU A 235 4.55 -10.29 -13.61
CA LEU A 235 4.03 -10.39 -12.26
C LEU A 235 4.55 -9.27 -11.34
N TRP A 236 5.81 -8.88 -11.45
CA TRP A 236 6.43 -7.90 -10.55
C TRP A 236 6.32 -6.45 -11.04
N LEU A 237 5.76 -6.19 -12.22
CA LEU A 237 5.65 -4.85 -12.79
C LEU A 237 4.84 -3.86 -11.93
N TRP A 238 3.89 -4.32 -11.11
CA TRP A 238 3.11 -3.45 -10.21
C TRP A 238 3.99 -2.64 -9.25
N LEU A 239 5.21 -3.11 -9.00
CA LEU A 239 6.17 -2.46 -8.11
C LEU A 239 6.63 -1.11 -8.67
N LEU A 240 6.71 -0.96 -10.00
CA LEU A 240 7.13 0.28 -10.65
C LEU A 240 6.17 1.44 -10.34
N PRO A 241 4.85 1.34 -10.63
CA PRO A 241 3.88 2.36 -10.23
C PRO A 241 3.89 2.69 -8.73
N LEU A 242 4.07 1.68 -7.87
CA LEU A 242 4.13 1.90 -6.42
C LEU A 242 5.34 2.72 -6.01
N VAL A 243 6.54 2.34 -6.46
CA VAL A 243 7.76 3.06 -6.12
C VAL A 243 7.69 4.48 -6.66
N ILE A 244 7.31 4.66 -7.93
CA ILE A 244 7.16 5.99 -8.53
C ILE A 244 6.17 6.85 -7.75
N GLY A 245 4.98 6.33 -7.44
CA GLY A 245 3.96 7.11 -6.76
C GLY A 245 4.31 7.45 -5.31
N TRP A 246 4.92 6.52 -4.56
CA TRP A 246 5.38 6.83 -3.21
C TRP A 246 6.53 7.83 -3.19
N GLN A 247 7.43 7.81 -4.17
CA GLN A 247 8.47 8.83 -4.31
C GLN A 247 7.93 10.21 -4.71
N GLN A 248 6.73 10.30 -5.30
CA GLN A 248 6.10 11.59 -5.60
C GLN A 248 5.33 12.16 -4.41
N LEU A 249 4.67 11.30 -3.64
CA LEU A 249 3.86 11.71 -2.49
C LEU A 249 4.67 11.90 -1.20
N SER A 250 5.88 11.35 -1.13
CA SER A 250 6.65 11.41 0.12
C SER A 250 6.94 12.86 0.49
N PRO A 251 6.54 13.21 1.72
CA PRO A 251 7.56 13.03 2.74
C PRO A 251 7.08 12.29 4.00
N ILE A 252 8.07 11.79 4.76
CA ILE A 252 8.01 11.51 6.21
C ILE A 252 7.21 10.29 6.71
N CYS A 253 7.53 9.08 6.20
CA CYS A 253 7.41 7.86 7.04
C CYS A 253 8.49 7.81 8.15
N ASP A 254 8.86 8.96 8.73
CA ASP A 254 9.78 9.07 9.87
C ASP A 254 8.97 9.57 11.08
N PRO A 255 8.32 8.65 11.82
CA PRO A 255 7.40 9.03 12.88
C PRO A 255 8.10 9.81 14.00
N ILE A 256 9.39 9.51 14.24
CA ILE A 256 10.19 10.12 15.29
C ILE A 256 10.38 11.59 14.98
N ARG A 257 10.88 11.90 13.77
CA ARG A 257 11.08 13.28 13.36
C ARG A 257 9.78 14.07 13.30
N VAL A 258 8.70 13.49 12.75
CA VAL A 258 7.40 14.18 12.71
C VAL A 258 6.92 14.47 14.12
N GLY A 259 7.01 13.49 15.02
CA GLY A 259 6.65 13.65 16.43
C GLY A 259 7.46 14.77 17.09
N GLU A 260 8.78 14.73 16.97
CA GLU A 260 9.68 15.75 17.56
C GLU A 260 9.38 17.17 17.05
N GLU A 261 9.15 17.35 15.75
CA GLU A 261 8.85 18.67 15.19
C GLU A 261 7.45 19.17 15.61
N VAL A 262 6.44 18.29 15.62
CA VAL A 262 5.09 18.63 16.10
C VAL A 262 5.13 18.99 17.58
N ASP A 263 5.85 18.24 18.39
CA ASP A 263 5.95 18.42 19.85
C ASP A 263 6.67 19.73 20.19
N LYS A 264 7.79 19.98 19.52
CA LYS A 264 8.56 21.22 19.66
C LYS A 264 7.74 22.45 19.34
N ILE A 265 6.97 22.42 18.25
CA ILE A 265 6.17 23.58 17.81
C ILE A 265 4.91 23.73 18.68
N ASN A 266 4.32 22.64 19.16
CA ASN A 266 3.21 22.67 20.12
C ASN A 266 3.56 23.36 21.44
N ALA A 267 4.81 23.31 21.91
CA ALA A 267 5.27 24.04 23.10
C ALA A 267 5.26 25.58 22.93
N GLU A 268 5.06 26.06 21.71
CA GLU A 268 5.02 27.49 21.38
C GLU A 268 3.62 28.01 21.08
N ALA A 269 2.59 27.15 21.14
CA ALA A 269 1.21 27.54 20.90
C ALA A 269 0.67 28.45 22.03
N PHE A 270 -0.24 29.35 21.68
CA PHE A 270 -0.96 30.23 22.59
C PHE A 270 -2.41 29.78 22.78
N VAL A 271 -2.92 29.92 23.99
CA VAL A 271 -4.27 29.54 24.41
C VAL A 271 -4.94 30.73 25.09
N ALA A 272 -6.23 30.93 24.82
CA ALA A 272 -7.04 31.91 25.53
C ALA A 272 -7.57 31.30 26.83
N THR A 273 -7.47 32.02 27.94
CA THR A 273 -8.05 31.63 29.22
C THR A 273 -9.55 31.96 29.29
N GLU A 274 -10.22 31.50 30.34
CA GLU A 274 -11.60 31.91 30.63
C GLU A 274 -11.72 33.42 30.89
N SER A 275 -10.68 34.08 31.40
CA SER A 275 -10.63 35.53 31.64
C SER A 275 -10.40 36.36 30.38
N GLY A 276 -10.07 35.72 29.25
CA GLY A 276 -9.71 36.42 28.00
C GLY A 276 -8.24 36.80 27.88
N ASP A 277 -7.40 36.36 28.82
CA ASP A 277 -5.95 36.52 28.72
C ASP A 277 -5.37 35.49 27.75
N VAL A 278 -4.31 35.85 27.04
CA VAL A 278 -3.60 34.95 26.13
C VAL A 278 -2.33 34.47 26.82
N VAL A 279 -2.21 33.15 27.00
CA VAL A 279 -1.07 32.52 27.68
C VAL A 279 -0.43 31.50 26.76
N ARG A 280 0.88 31.30 26.91
CA ARG A 280 1.58 30.24 26.19
C ARG A 280 1.21 28.88 26.79
N ALA A 281 0.84 27.92 25.94
CA ALA A 281 0.39 26.59 26.36
C ALA A 281 1.37 25.88 27.31
N GLY A 282 2.68 26.06 27.11
CA GLY A 282 3.71 25.50 28.00
C GLY A 282 3.74 26.13 29.41
N GLU A 283 3.46 27.44 29.54
CA GLU A 283 3.48 28.13 30.84
C GLU A 283 2.24 27.84 31.68
N GLU A 284 1.09 27.62 31.03
CA GLU A 284 -0.16 27.25 31.71
C GLU A 284 -0.12 25.80 32.20
N VAL A 285 0.46 24.90 31.41
CA VAL A 285 0.78 23.51 31.82
C VAL A 285 1.75 23.52 33.01
N ASP A 286 2.81 24.32 32.99
CA ASP A 286 3.75 24.43 34.11
C ASP A 286 3.12 25.03 35.38
N LYS A 287 2.21 26.01 35.26
CA LYS A 287 1.43 26.55 36.40
C LYS A 287 0.47 25.52 36.99
N ILE A 288 -0.26 24.75 36.16
CA ILE A 288 -1.15 23.66 36.61
C ILE A 288 -0.34 22.52 37.24
N ASN A 289 0.85 22.22 36.70
CA ASN A 289 1.73 21.15 37.16
C ASN A 289 2.54 21.51 38.41
N ALA A 290 2.75 22.80 38.68
CA ALA A 290 3.46 23.29 39.85
C ALA A 290 2.63 23.16 41.15
N GLU A 291 1.29 23.05 41.06
CA GLU A 291 0.42 23.17 42.25
C GLU A 291 -0.46 21.94 42.58
N ALA A 292 -0.52 20.88 41.75
CA ALA A 292 -1.47 19.79 41.98
C ALA A 292 -0.86 18.37 41.99
N PHE A 293 -1.21 17.60 43.02
CA PHE A 293 -1.12 16.14 43.05
C PHE A 293 -2.54 15.58 42.96
N VAL A 294 -2.77 14.63 42.05
CA VAL A 294 -4.09 14.04 41.81
C VAL A 294 -4.05 12.56 42.20
N ALA A 295 -5.05 12.13 42.97
CA ALA A 295 -5.24 10.71 43.27
C ALA A 295 -5.81 10.00 42.03
N THR A 296 -5.16 8.93 41.59
CA THR A 296 -5.69 8.05 40.53
C THR A 296 -6.87 7.22 41.08
N GLU A 297 -7.66 6.62 40.19
CA GLU A 297 -8.74 5.69 40.59
C GLU A 297 -8.23 4.48 41.41
N SER A 298 -6.92 4.20 41.38
CA SER A 298 -6.24 3.18 42.21
C SER A 298 -5.81 3.68 43.60
N GLY A 299 -6.00 4.97 43.91
CA GLY A 299 -5.59 5.58 45.18
C GLY A 299 -4.14 6.04 45.23
N ASP A 300 -3.41 6.00 44.12
CA ASP A 300 -2.03 6.46 44.04
C ASP A 300 -1.99 7.97 43.80
N VAL A 301 -1.15 8.68 44.56
CA VAL A 301 -0.98 10.14 44.42
C VAL A 301 0.10 10.40 43.38
N VAL A 302 -0.29 10.94 42.23
CA VAL A 302 0.65 11.24 41.12
C VAL A 302 0.63 12.75 40.83
N ARG A 303 1.80 13.31 40.49
CA ARG A 303 1.94 14.73 40.12
C ARG A 303 1.08 15.03 38.89
N ALA A 304 0.27 16.09 38.90
CA ALA A 304 -0.65 16.44 37.81
C ALA A 304 0.03 16.58 36.43
N GLY A 305 1.34 16.88 36.41
CA GLY A 305 2.15 16.91 35.18
C GLY A 305 2.28 15.61 34.41
N THR A 306 1.88 14.47 34.98
CA THR A 306 1.78 13.21 34.21
C THR A 306 0.42 13.03 33.54
N LEU A 307 -0.55 13.93 33.74
CA LEU A 307 -1.96 13.77 33.34
C LEU A 307 -2.46 14.81 32.31
N VAL A 308 -1.78 15.94 32.11
CA VAL A 308 -2.28 17.03 31.25
C VAL A 308 -1.20 17.60 30.33
N GLU A 309 -0.82 16.83 29.31
CA GLU A 309 -0.26 17.39 28.06
C GLU A 309 -1.36 17.43 27.00
N ARG A 310 -2.40 18.25 27.20
CA ARG A 310 -3.46 18.41 26.19
C ARG A 310 -3.00 19.36 25.10
N ARG A 311 -2.94 18.87 23.87
CA ARG A 311 -2.52 19.62 22.67
C ARG A 311 -3.67 19.64 21.66
N ALA A 312 -3.86 20.76 20.96
CA ALA A 312 -4.94 20.91 19.97
C ALA A 312 -4.83 19.88 18.83
N ILE A 313 -3.62 19.75 18.28
CA ILE A 313 -3.26 18.73 17.28
C ILE A 313 -2.05 17.97 17.81
N ALA A 314 -2.17 16.64 17.88
CA ALA A 314 -1.09 15.77 18.33
C ALA A 314 -0.81 14.66 17.31
N VAL A 315 0.45 14.25 17.21
CA VAL A 315 0.86 13.07 16.46
C VAL A 315 1.44 12.07 17.45
N THR A 316 0.87 10.87 17.52
CA THR A 316 1.36 9.87 18.50
C THR A 316 2.68 9.25 18.06
N GLU A 317 3.71 9.45 18.88
CA GLU A 317 4.69 8.39 19.21
C GLU A 317 4.96 8.26 20.72
N HIS A 318 4.52 9.20 21.57
CA HIS A 318 4.77 9.13 23.01
C HIS A 318 3.88 8.13 23.76
N GLN A 319 4.53 7.34 24.63
CA GLN A 319 4.08 6.08 25.19
C GLN A 319 3.21 6.20 26.45
N ASP A 320 2.81 7.41 26.85
CA ASP A 320 2.33 7.65 28.22
C ASP A 320 0.84 8.02 28.27
N GLU A 321 -0.03 7.01 28.33
CA GLU A 321 -1.44 7.17 28.73
C GLU A 321 -1.77 6.24 29.91
N PRO A 322 -2.32 6.68 31.06
CA PRO A 322 -2.49 5.87 32.27
C PRO A 322 -3.44 4.66 32.12
N PHE A 323 -3.34 3.77 33.11
CA PHE A 323 -3.85 2.39 33.13
C PHE A 323 -5.38 2.29 33.28
N HIS A 324 -6.04 1.56 32.37
CA HIS A 324 -6.92 0.40 32.66
C HIS A 324 -7.60 -0.15 31.38
N ASN A 325 -7.83 0.69 30.36
CA ASN A 325 -8.36 0.28 29.03
C ASN A 325 -7.27 0.01 27.95
N ARG A 326 -5.99 -0.07 28.37
CA ARG A 326 -4.79 -0.09 27.50
C ARG A 326 -4.77 -1.24 26.49
N ARG A 327 -5.15 -2.46 26.88
CA ARG A 327 -4.89 -3.66 26.05
C ARG A 327 -5.84 -3.78 24.85
N HIS A 328 -7.12 -3.51 25.07
CA HIS A 328 -8.15 -3.61 24.03
C HIS A 328 -8.02 -2.47 23.00
N ARG A 329 -7.92 -1.21 23.46
CA ARG A 329 -7.70 -0.03 22.60
C ARG A 329 -6.40 -0.14 21.80
N ARG A 330 -5.28 -0.58 22.41
CA ARG A 330 -4.01 -0.81 21.68
C ARG A 330 -4.17 -1.83 20.57
N SER A 331 -4.92 -2.92 20.79
CA SER A 331 -5.08 -3.96 19.76
C SER A 331 -5.93 -3.48 18.58
N ILE A 332 -6.98 -2.67 18.82
CA ILE A 332 -7.86 -2.14 17.77
C ILE A 332 -7.16 -1.05 16.95
N CYS A 333 -6.35 -0.19 17.56
CA CYS A 333 -5.71 0.91 16.85
C CYS A 333 -4.23 0.65 16.52
N HIS A 334 -3.73 -0.58 16.71
CA HIS A 334 -2.31 -0.89 16.56
C HIS A 334 -1.74 -0.46 15.20
N ASP A 335 -2.39 -0.88 14.12
CA ASP A 335 -1.93 -0.61 12.75
C ASP A 335 -2.07 0.86 12.38
N ALA A 336 -3.07 1.54 12.93
CA ALA A 336 -3.26 2.97 12.71
C ALA A 336 -2.06 3.79 13.21
N ARG A 337 -1.34 3.31 14.23
CA ARG A 337 -0.15 3.98 14.79
C ARG A 337 1.13 3.78 13.96
N LEU A 338 1.15 2.85 13.01
CA LEU A 338 2.37 2.51 12.26
C LEU A 338 2.48 3.35 10.99
N SER A 339 3.45 4.27 10.91
CA SER A 339 3.58 5.25 9.82
C SER A 339 3.91 4.69 8.43
N ALA A 340 4.22 3.40 8.29
CA ALA A 340 4.50 2.83 6.98
C ALA A 340 3.25 2.83 6.10
N THR A 341 3.50 2.96 4.80
CA THR A 341 2.48 3.14 3.77
C THR A 341 1.43 2.04 3.68
N PRO A 342 1.73 0.71 3.81
CA PRO A 342 0.71 -0.31 3.73
C PRO A 342 -0.24 -0.32 4.93
N PHE A 343 0.01 0.45 5.98
CA PHE A 343 -0.90 0.58 7.12
C PHE A 343 -1.91 1.73 6.98
N TYR A 344 -1.84 2.51 5.90
CA TYR A 344 -2.76 3.64 5.69
C TYR A 344 -4.23 3.22 5.68
N TYR A 345 -4.55 1.98 5.24
CA TYR A 345 -5.91 1.43 5.33
C TYR A 345 -6.51 1.55 6.73
N ALA A 346 -5.71 1.43 7.80
CA ALA A 346 -6.17 1.47 9.18
C ALA A 346 -6.34 2.90 9.73
N ARG A 347 -5.76 3.91 9.05
CA ARG A 347 -5.82 5.33 9.45
C ARG A 347 -6.87 6.13 8.73
N VAL A 348 -7.35 5.66 7.57
CA VAL A 348 -8.17 6.46 6.65
C VAL A 348 -9.32 7.19 7.35
N PHE A 349 -10.08 6.52 8.23
CA PHE A 349 -11.19 7.12 8.95
C PHE A 349 -10.74 8.13 10.01
N VAL A 350 -9.70 7.79 10.78
CA VAL A 350 -9.12 8.67 11.82
C VAL A 350 -8.65 9.97 11.19
N TRP A 351 -7.89 9.87 10.10
CA TRP A 351 -7.37 11.02 9.38
C TRP A 351 -8.50 11.84 8.74
N PHE A 352 -9.47 11.18 8.09
CA PHE A 352 -10.61 11.87 7.47
C PHE A 352 -11.40 12.71 8.49
N HIS A 353 -11.71 12.14 9.66
CA HIS A 353 -12.43 12.87 10.70
C HIS A 353 -11.60 14.00 11.32
N ALA A 354 -10.28 13.82 11.47
CA ALA A 354 -9.41 14.90 11.92
C ALA A 354 -9.40 16.08 10.91
N VAL A 355 -9.35 15.79 9.61
CA VAL A 355 -9.42 16.82 8.56
C VAL A 355 -10.77 17.54 8.59
N GLU A 356 -11.88 16.82 8.72
CA GLU A 356 -13.21 17.42 8.81
C GLU A 356 -13.37 18.30 10.06
N ASP A 357 -12.98 17.81 11.25
CA ASP A 357 -13.10 18.59 12.49
C ASP A 357 -12.33 19.92 12.38
N VAL A 358 -11.13 19.91 11.79
CA VAL A 358 -10.34 21.14 11.56
C VAL A 358 -10.95 22.01 10.47
N ALA A 359 -11.36 21.43 9.33
CA ALA A 359 -11.95 22.19 8.22
C ALA A 359 -13.25 22.89 8.64
N VAL A 360 -14.10 22.22 9.41
CA VAL A 360 -15.34 22.78 9.95
C VAL A 360 -15.05 23.93 10.91
N ALA A 361 -14.07 23.78 11.81
CA ALA A 361 -13.67 24.85 12.73
C ALA A 361 -13.13 26.08 11.98
N PHE A 362 -12.31 25.88 10.96
CA PHE A 362 -11.82 26.95 10.07
C PHE A 362 -12.95 27.61 9.28
N SER A 363 -13.92 26.84 8.77
CA SER A 363 -15.10 27.37 8.09
C SER A 363 -15.95 28.22 9.05
N GLY A 364 -16.22 27.74 10.26
CA GLY A 364 -16.93 28.48 11.31
C GLY A 364 -16.22 29.80 11.64
N ALA A 365 -14.92 29.73 11.92
CA ALA A 365 -14.10 30.91 12.19
C ALA A 365 -14.16 31.93 11.04
N SER A 366 -14.14 31.46 9.78
CA SER A 366 -14.17 32.33 8.61
C SER A 366 -15.44 33.16 8.46
N VAL A 367 -16.57 32.70 8.98
CA VAL A 367 -17.85 33.41 8.87
C VAL A 367 -18.17 34.15 10.15
N ASN A 368 -18.01 33.51 11.31
CA ASN A 368 -18.43 34.06 12.60
C ASN A 368 -17.52 35.19 13.10
N THR A 369 -16.27 35.25 12.64
CA THR A 369 -15.33 36.31 13.01
C THR A 369 -15.23 37.41 11.97
N LEU A 370 -15.95 37.32 10.86
CA LEU A 370 -15.87 38.30 9.78
C LEU A 370 -16.46 39.64 10.23
N GLU A 371 -15.63 40.66 10.31
CA GLU A 371 -16.04 42.04 10.56
C GLU A 371 -16.05 42.81 9.23
N PHE A 372 -17.20 43.37 8.87
CA PHE A 372 -17.32 44.25 7.71
C PHE A 372 -16.91 45.67 8.12
N CYS A 373 -15.71 46.09 7.74
CA CYS A 373 -15.32 47.49 7.84
C CYS A 373 -15.86 48.24 6.61
N PRO A 374 -16.78 49.21 6.76
CA PRO A 374 -17.06 50.13 5.67
C PRO A 374 -15.77 50.91 5.36
N ASP A 375 -15.39 50.99 4.09
CA ASP A 375 -14.18 51.69 3.65
C ASP A 375 -14.17 53.14 4.18
N ASP A 376 -13.03 53.58 4.72
CA ASP A 376 -12.69 55.01 4.73
C ASP A 376 -12.73 55.50 3.26
N GLU A 377 -13.35 56.65 3.00
CA GLU A 377 -13.70 57.22 1.67
C GLU A 377 -12.55 57.42 0.65
N SER A 378 -11.37 56.80 0.83
CA SER A 378 -10.15 57.15 0.10
C SER A 378 -9.48 56.04 -0.72
N SER A 379 -10.03 54.82 -0.81
CA SER A 379 -9.43 53.76 -1.65
C SER A 379 -10.42 53.06 -2.56
N HIS A 380 -10.05 52.93 -3.83
CA HIS A 380 -10.79 52.25 -4.89
C HIS A 380 -11.24 50.82 -4.54
N GLY A 381 -12.47 50.68 -4.06
CA GLY A 381 -13.44 49.67 -4.52
C GLY A 381 -13.21 48.19 -4.22
N TYR A 382 -12.33 47.81 -3.29
CA TYR A 382 -12.26 46.45 -2.76
C TYR A 382 -12.04 46.49 -1.25
N GLY A 383 -13.13 46.45 -0.47
CA GLY A 383 -13.06 46.40 0.98
C GLY A 383 -12.23 45.21 1.48
N SER A 384 -11.30 45.47 2.40
CA SER A 384 -10.47 44.43 3.01
C SER A 384 -11.29 43.66 4.06
N ARG A 385 -11.40 42.33 3.93
CA ARG A 385 -11.98 41.50 5.00
C ARG A 385 -11.08 41.56 6.22
N LYS A 386 -11.64 41.88 7.38
CA LYS A 386 -10.97 41.82 8.67
C LYS A 386 -11.67 40.76 9.53
N TYR A 387 -10.87 40.03 10.31
CA TYR A 387 -11.38 38.98 11.20
C TYR A 387 -11.15 39.38 12.65
N LYS A 388 -12.14 39.15 13.52
CA LYS A 388 -12.00 39.29 14.98
C LYS A 388 -11.19 38.11 15.51
N ARG A 389 -9.94 38.37 15.90
CA ARG A 389 -8.95 37.33 16.26
C ARG A 389 -8.58 37.30 17.75
N THR A 390 -9.44 37.87 18.59
CA THR A 390 -9.25 37.99 20.04
C THR A 390 -10.54 37.64 20.78
N GLY A 391 -10.44 37.03 21.96
CA GLY A 391 -11.60 36.72 22.79
C GLY A 391 -11.27 35.71 23.87
N SER A 392 -12.20 35.49 24.79
CA SER A 392 -12.11 34.43 25.81
C SER A 392 -12.24 33.04 25.20
N ALA A 393 -11.79 32.01 25.93
CA ALA A 393 -11.92 30.60 25.52
C ALA A 393 -13.33 30.23 25.02
N ALA A 394 -14.36 30.73 25.69
CA ALA A 394 -15.76 30.48 25.32
C ALA A 394 -16.17 31.20 24.03
N GLU A 395 -15.78 32.48 23.87
CA GLU A 395 -16.05 33.26 22.67
C GLU A 395 -15.36 32.69 21.43
N LEU A 396 -14.11 32.25 21.57
CA LEU A 396 -13.36 31.59 20.51
C LEU A 396 -14.02 30.27 20.11
N THR A 397 -14.43 29.47 21.11
CA THR A 397 -15.14 28.20 20.87
C THR A 397 -16.45 28.42 20.11
N GLU A 398 -17.21 29.45 20.47
CA GLU A 398 -18.44 29.82 19.76
C GLU A 398 -18.16 30.22 18.31
N SER A 399 -17.09 30.99 18.10
CA SER A 399 -16.68 31.45 16.77
C SER A 399 -16.29 30.29 15.83
N CYS A 400 -15.75 29.19 16.36
CA CYS A 400 -15.42 27.99 15.59
C CYS A 400 -16.60 27.02 15.37
N ARG A 401 -17.81 27.34 15.86
CA ARG A 401 -18.95 26.44 15.64
C ARG A 401 -19.29 26.30 14.16
N PRO A 402 -19.78 25.11 13.73
CA PRO A 402 -20.24 24.92 12.37
C PRO A 402 -21.32 25.95 12.01
N TRP A 403 -21.21 26.54 10.83
CA TRP A 403 -22.27 27.37 10.25
C TRP A 403 -23.47 26.48 9.90
N GLU A 404 -24.70 26.91 10.25
CA GLU A 404 -25.94 26.09 10.14
C GLU A 404 -26.21 25.55 8.72
N ASP A 405 -25.75 26.25 7.67
CA ASP A 405 -25.91 25.84 6.27
C ASP A 405 -24.68 25.13 5.66
N GLY A 406 -23.66 24.82 6.45
CA GLY A 406 -22.43 24.19 5.98
C GLY A 406 -22.66 22.74 5.56
N GLU A 407 -22.47 22.43 4.27
CA GLU A 407 -22.54 21.08 3.73
C GLU A 407 -21.45 20.20 4.38
N PHE A 408 -21.84 19.39 5.38
CA PHE A 408 -20.93 18.48 6.06
C PHE A 408 -20.41 17.45 5.06
N SER A 409 -19.10 17.18 5.02
CA SER A 409 -18.60 16.15 4.09
C SER A 409 -19.17 14.81 4.50
N SER A 410 -20.06 14.28 3.65
CA SER A 410 -20.69 12.99 3.89
C SER A 410 -19.65 11.87 3.89
N LEU A 411 -19.79 10.91 4.82
CA LEU A 411 -19.07 9.64 4.80
C LEU A 411 -19.19 8.95 3.42
N THR A 412 -20.28 9.19 2.68
CA THR A 412 -20.48 8.74 1.30
C THR A 412 -19.34 9.17 0.37
N GLY A 413 -18.82 10.40 0.53
CA GLY A 413 -17.69 10.90 -0.27
C GLY A 413 -16.37 10.20 0.07
N LEU A 414 -16.17 9.77 1.33
CA LEU A 414 -15.03 8.93 1.70
C LEU A 414 -15.15 7.53 1.07
N TYR A 415 -16.31 6.87 1.20
CA TYR A 415 -16.55 5.56 0.61
C TYR A 415 -16.38 5.57 -0.91
N HIS A 416 -16.81 6.64 -1.60
CA HIS A 416 -16.62 6.79 -3.04
C HIS A 416 -15.13 6.78 -3.42
N ARG A 417 -14.28 7.53 -2.70
CA ARG A 417 -12.82 7.51 -2.91
C ARG A 417 -12.21 6.15 -2.62
N MET A 418 -12.68 5.48 -1.57
CA MET A 418 -12.25 4.11 -1.26
C MET A 418 -12.62 3.13 -2.38
N LEU A 419 -13.79 3.26 -3.02
CA LEU A 419 -14.20 2.43 -4.16
C LEU A 419 -13.33 2.69 -5.39
N ILE A 420 -13.07 3.95 -5.75
CA ILE A 420 -12.17 4.29 -6.87
C ILE A 420 -10.76 3.74 -6.63
N ALA A 421 -10.21 3.95 -5.43
CA ALA A 421 -8.90 3.41 -5.06
C ALA A 421 -8.85 1.88 -5.14
N SER A 422 -9.94 1.20 -4.76
CA SER A 422 -10.05 -0.26 -4.85
C SER A 422 -10.05 -0.74 -6.31
N GLY A 423 -10.81 -0.06 -7.19
CA GLY A 423 -10.85 -0.37 -8.62
C GLY A 423 -9.47 -0.21 -9.29
N LEU A 424 -8.76 0.89 -9.00
CA LEU A 424 -7.41 1.13 -9.50
C LEU A 424 -6.41 0.07 -9.00
N ALA A 425 -6.50 -0.31 -7.72
CA ALA A 425 -5.61 -1.30 -7.11
C ALA A 425 -5.82 -2.71 -7.66
N ILE A 426 -7.09 -3.13 -7.81
CA ILE A 426 -7.46 -4.42 -8.41
C ILE A 426 -7.04 -4.43 -9.88
N GLY A 427 -7.29 -3.32 -10.61
CA GLY A 427 -6.90 -3.17 -12.01
C GLY A 427 -5.38 -3.28 -12.22
N LEU A 428 -4.57 -2.66 -11.36
CA LEU A 428 -3.12 -2.81 -11.40
C LEU A 428 -2.69 -4.25 -11.11
N GLN A 429 -3.18 -4.84 -10.00
CA GLN A 429 -2.78 -6.19 -9.60
C GLN A 429 -3.13 -7.25 -10.65
N TRP A 430 -4.37 -7.25 -11.13
CA TRP A 430 -4.83 -8.23 -12.12
C TRP A 430 -4.39 -7.88 -13.53
N GLY A 431 -4.04 -6.63 -13.83
CA GLY A 431 -3.35 -6.28 -15.06
C GLY A 431 -1.98 -6.95 -15.16
N THR A 432 -1.16 -6.87 -14.11
CA THR A 432 0.18 -7.45 -14.07
C THR A 432 0.17 -8.97 -13.84
N THR A 433 -0.59 -9.43 -12.84
CA THR A 433 -0.72 -10.86 -12.52
C THR A 433 -1.50 -11.61 -13.60
N GLY A 434 -2.56 -10.99 -14.14
CA GLY A 434 -3.35 -11.57 -15.23
C GLY A 434 -2.54 -11.69 -16.51
N ALA A 435 -1.67 -10.74 -16.83
CA ALA A 435 -0.73 -10.88 -17.94
C ALA A 435 0.21 -12.08 -17.77
N ALA A 436 0.77 -12.25 -16.56
CA ALA A 436 1.60 -13.42 -16.24
C ALA A 436 0.82 -14.75 -16.37
N ILE A 437 -0.46 -14.77 -15.97
CA ILE A 437 -1.34 -15.93 -16.13
C ILE A 437 -1.62 -16.22 -17.61
N VAL A 438 -2.08 -15.21 -18.37
CA VAL A 438 -2.52 -15.34 -19.77
C VAL A 438 -1.41 -15.92 -20.64
N VAL A 439 -0.19 -15.39 -20.50
CA VAL A 439 0.97 -15.79 -21.28
C VAL A 439 1.30 -17.27 -21.10
N VAL A 440 1.21 -17.77 -19.86
CA VAL A 440 1.52 -19.18 -19.56
C VAL A 440 0.31 -20.09 -19.78
N TYR A 441 -0.91 -19.58 -19.60
CA TYR A 441 -2.14 -20.33 -19.83
C TYR A 441 -2.38 -20.62 -21.31
N LEU A 442 -2.04 -19.67 -22.18
CA LEU A 442 -2.17 -19.81 -23.64
C LEU A 442 -0.96 -20.49 -24.28
N ALA A 443 0.13 -20.71 -23.54
CA ALA A 443 1.24 -21.50 -24.03
C ALA A 443 0.82 -22.99 -24.13
N PRO A 444 1.13 -23.69 -25.24
CA PRO A 444 0.87 -25.12 -25.33
C PRO A 444 1.66 -25.89 -24.27
N THR A 445 1.04 -26.77 -23.49
CA THR A 445 -0.37 -27.21 -23.48
C THR A 445 -1.35 -26.16 -22.94
N ILE A 446 -2.36 -25.78 -23.73
CA ILE A 446 -3.33 -24.73 -23.33
C ILE A 446 -4.14 -25.18 -22.12
N GLY A 447 -4.06 -24.42 -21.03
CA GLY A 447 -4.80 -24.69 -19.80
C GLY A 447 -4.15 -24.17 -18.53
N LEU A 448 -4.74 -24.55 -17.39
CA LEU A 448 -4.20 -24.23 -16.08
C LEU A 448 -3.11 -25.25 -15.73
N GLY A 449 -1.86 -24.81 -15.84
CA GLY A 449 -0.68 -25.55 -15.40
C GLY A 449 -0.23 -25.15 -13.99
N CYS A 450 0.87 -25.72 -13.51
CA CYS A 450 1.43 -25.36 -12.20
C CYS A 450 1.83 -23.89 -12.11
N GLN A 451 2.41 -23.34 -13.19
CA GLN A 451 2.87 -21.95 -13.25
C GLN A 451 1.69 -20.96 -13.23
N SER A 452 0.74 -21.07 -14.17
CA SER A 452 -0.44 -20.22 -14.22
C SER A 452 -1.33 -20.39 -12.97
N GLY A 453 -1.44 -21.61 -12.43
CA GLY A 453 -2.09 -21.87 -11.14
C GLY A 453 -1.39 -21.20 -9.95
N ALA A 454 -0.05 -21.16 -9.93
CA ALA A 454 0.71 -20.49 -8.87
C ALA A 454 0.53 -18.98 -8.88
N TYR A 455 0.51 -18.36 -10.06
CA TYR A 455 0.19 -16.93 -10.22
C TYR A 455 -1.25 -16.62 -9.83
N LEU A 456 -2.21 -17.47 -10.23
CA LEU A 456 -3.61 -17.33 -9.85
C LEU A 456 -3.77 -17.39 -8.33
N LEU A 457 -3.13 -18.35 -7.66
CA LEU A 457 -3.15 -18.44 -6.20
C LEU A 457 -2.57 -17.17 -5.55
N TYR A 458 -1.44 -16.67 -6.05
CA TYR A 458 -0.85 -15.42 -5.56
C TYR A 458 -1.79 -14.22 -5.69
N GLY A 459 -2.42 -14.06 -6.87
CA GLY A 459 -3.37 -12.98 -7.14
C GLY A 459 -4.63 -13.05 -6.26
N LEU A 460 -5.16 -14.26 -6.07
CA LEU A 460 -6.31 -14.49 -5.18
C LEU A 460 -5.97 -14.19 -3.72
N LEU A 461 -4.86 -14.71 -3.20
CA LEU A 461 -4.43 -14.44 -1.83
C LEU A 461 -4.15 -12.95 -1.59
N SER A 462 -3.52 -12.26 -2.56
CA SER A 462 -3.33 -10.79 -2.49
C SER A 462 -4.67 -10.06 -2.35
N THR A 463 -5.67 -10.46 -3.14
CA THR A 463 -7.01 -9.85 -3.13
C THR A 463 -7.74 -10.15 -1.81
N VAL A 464 -7.64 -11.38 -1.30
CA VAL A 464 -8.22 -11.78 0.00
C VAL A 464 -7.62 -10.95 1.13
N VAL A 465 -6.30 -10.80 1.18
CA VAL A 465 -5.63 -9.94 2.18
C VAL A 465 -6.17 -8.51 2.11
N PHE A 466 -6.26 -7.94 0.92
CA PHE A 466 -6.81 -6.60 0.73
C PHE A 466 -8.24 -6.48 1.27
N VAL A 467 -9.14 -7.39 0.89
CA VAL A 467 -10.54 -7.39 1.35
C VAL A 467 -10.62 -7.51 2.88
N MET A 468 -9.79 -8.37 3.49
CA MET A 468 -9.74 -8.53 4.93
C MET A 468 -9.28 -7.24 5.64
N MET A 469 -8.25 -6.56 5.11
CA MET A 469 -7.76 -5.29 5.68
C MET A 469 -8.79 -4.17 5.52
N PHE A 470 -9.43 -4.10 4.35
CA PHE A 470 -10.50 -3.15 4.06
C PHE A 470 -11.67 -3.30 5.05
N ILE A 471 -12.22 -4.51 5.16
CA ILE A 471 -13.34 -4.81 6.08
C ILE A 471 -12.93 -4.56 7.52
N SER A 472 -11.70 -4.93 7.89
CA SER A 472 -11.20 -4.68 9.24
C SER A 472 -11.09 -3.18 9.57
N SER A 473 -10.75 -2.33 8.60
CA SER A 473 -10.76 -0.87 8.80
C SER A 473 -12.17 -0.36 9.09
N ALA A 474 -13.15 -0.75 8.27
CA ALA A 474 -14.54 -0.38 8.45
C ALA A 474 -15.09 -0.86 9.80
N LEU A 475 -14.82 -2.11 10.19
CA LEU A 475 -15.24 -2.66 11.49
C LEU A 475 -14.60 -1.95 12.68
N ALA A 476 -13.33 -1.57 12.59
CA ALA A 476 -12.68 -0.82 13.66
C ALA A 476 -13.24 0.60 13.79
N HIS A 477 -13.62 1.23 12.68
CA HIS A 477 -14.35 2.50 12.71
C HIS A 477 -15.74 2.31 13.34
N CYS A 478 -16.50 1.27 13.00
CA CYS A 478 -17.77 0.97 13.64
C CYS A 478 -17.62 0.68 15.15
N ALA A 479 -16.52 0.04 15.55
CA ALA A 479 -16.23 -0.23 16.96
C ALA A 479 -15.83 1.02 17.73
N TYR A 480 -15.15 1.97 17.09
CA TYR A 480 -14.66 3.20 17.73
C TYR A 480 -14.65 4.39 16.74
N PRO A 481 -15.82 5.00 16.49
CA PRO A 481 -15.98 6.03 15.46
C PRO A 481 -15.24 7.33 15.76
N GLN A 482 -15.08 7.68 17.04
CA GLN A 482 -14.36 8.88 17.50
C GLN A 482 -12.90 8.59 17.86
N SER A 483 -12.27 7.65 17.15
CA SER A 483 -10.89 7.23 17.41
C SER A 483 -9.84 8.31 17.13
N HIS A 484 -10.21 9.38 16.44
CA HIS A 484 -9.37 10.57 16.22
C HIS A 484 -9.35 11.54 17.39
N ARG A 485 -10.26 11.40 18.37
CA ARG A 485 -10.27 12.26 19.57
C ARG A 485 -9.47 11.63 20.71
N THR A 486 -8.65 12.43 21.38
CA THR A 486 -7.94 11.96 22.58
C THR A 486 -8.92 11.67 23.72
N HIS A 487 -8.61 10.68 24.55
CA HIS A 487 -9.36 10.31 25.77
C HIS A 487 -10.87 9.98 25.64
N THR A 488 -11.42 9.74 24.45
CA THR A 488 -12.79 9.23 24.32
C THR A 488 -12.82 7.72 24.62
N ALA A 489 -13.67 7.29 25.55
CA ALA A 489 -13.87 5.86 25.79
C ALA A 489 -14.60 5.22 24.59
N PRO A 490 -14.20 4.00 24.16
CA PRO A 490 -14.98 3.28 23.16
C PRO A 490 -16.41 3.04 23.70
N PRO A 491 -17.43 3.00 22.82
CA PRO A 491 -18.78 2.66 23.21
C PRO A 491 -18.80 1.34 23.98
N ASN A 492 -19.55 1.25 25.08
CA ASN A 492 -19.65 0.01 25.84
C ASN A 492 -20.86 -0.83 25.39
N THR A 493 -20.89 -1.22 24.11
CA THR A 493 -21.98 -2.04 23.54
C THR A 493 -21.46 -3.39 23.06
N THR A 494 -22.28 -4.44 23.16
CA THR A 494 -21.91 -5.79 22.69
C THR A 494 -21.54 -5.80 21.20
N ALA A 495 -22.26 -5.02 20.39
CA ALA A 495 -21.96 -4.84 18.96
C ALA A 495 -20.57 -4.22 18.73
N SER A 496 -20.18 -3.20 19.50
CA SER A 496 -18.85 -2.58 19.40
C SER A 496 -17.72 -3.54 19.79
N HIS A 497 -17.90 -4.34 20.85
CA HIS A 497 -16.93 -5.37 21.27
C HIS A 497 -16.78 -6.47 20.21
N LEU A 498 -17.88 -6.91 19.60
CA LEU A 498 -17.85 -7.90 18.52
C LEU A 498 -17.13 -7.34 17.28
N ALA A 499 -17.47 -6.12 16.87
CA ALA A 499 -16.82 -5.45 15.74
C ALA A 499 -15.32 -5.23 15.99
N ALA A 500 -14.94 -4.84 17.21
CA ALA A 500 -13.54 -4.71 17.63
C ALA A 500 -12.80 -6.04 17.52
N SER A 501 -13.34 -7.11 18.11
CA SER A 501 -12.75 -8.45 18.09
C SER A 501 -12.59 -8.98 16.66
N LEU A 502 -13.64 -8.85 15.83
CA LEU A 502 -13.61 -9.26 14.43
C LEU A 502 -12.58 -8.46 13.62
N SER A 503 -12.49 -7.14 13.84
CA SER A 503 -11.48 -6.30 13.17
C SER A 503 -10.06 -6.77 13.48
N VAL A 504 -9.78 -7.09 14.75
CA VAL A 504 -8.46 -7.57 15.20
C VAL A 504 -8.16 -8.94 14.61
N GLY A 505 -9.15 -9.84 14.59
CA GLY A 505 -9.04 -11.17 13.99
C GLY A 505 -8.70 -11.11 12.50
N LEU A 506 -9.46 -10.33 11.73
CA LEU A 506 -9.23 -10.15 10.28
C LEU A 506 -7.84 -9.57 9.98
N ARG A 507 -7.37 -8.59 10.75
CA ARG A 507 -6.00 -8.04 10.58
C ARG A 507 -4.92 -9.06 10.82
N ARG A 508 -5.02 -9.81 11.92
CA ARG A 508 -4.01 -10.82 12.27
C ARG A 508 -3.96 -11.91 11.21
N LEU A 509 -5.12 -12.42 10.80
CA LEU A 509 -5.20 -13.44 9.77
C LEU A 509 -4.73 -12.90 8.40
N GLY A 510 -5.12 -11.67 8.02
CA GLY A 510 -4.66 -11.04 6.79
C GLY A 510 -3.14 -10.87 6.73
N LYS A 511 -2.48 -10.49 7.83
CA LYS A 511 -1.01 -10.42 7.92
C LYS A 511 -0.34 -11.77 7.78
N VAL A 512 -0.92 -12.81 8.39
CA VAL A 512 -0.42 -14.18 8.29
C VAL A 512 -0.53 -14.68 6.85
N ILE A 513 -1.69 -14.47 6.20
CA ILE A 513 -1.88 -14.82 4.78
C ILE A 513 -0.90 -14.04 3.91
N ALA A 514 -0.69 -12.75 4.14
CA ALA A 514 0.28 -11.94 3.39
C ALA A 514 1.72 -12.46 3.54
N ALA A 515 2.10 -12.88 4.75
CA ALA A 515 3.40 -13.49 5.00
C ALA A 515 3.56 -14.80 4.21
N PHE A 516 2.56 -15.69 4.25
CA PHE A 516 2.56 -16.91 3.44
C PHE A 516 2.58 -16.61 1.95
N ASN A 517 1.82 -15.61 1.48
CA ASN A 517 1.77 -15.23 0.07
C ASN A 517 3.09 -14.62 -0.41
N THR A 518 3.81 -13.91 0.48
CA THR A 518 5.17 -13.42 0.21
C THR A 518 6.16 -14.58 0.06
N VAL A 519 6.10 -15.57 0.95
CA VAL A 519 6.93 -16.77 0.82
C VAL A 519 6.57 -17.53 -0.47
N TRP A 520 5.27 -17.64 -0.78
CA TRP A 520 4.76 -18.29 -1.98
C TRP A 520 5.29 -17.64 -3.26
N VAL A 521 5.22 -16.31 -3.39
CA VAL A 521 5.71 -15.61 -4.60
C VAL A 521 7.21 -15.80 -4.79
N VAL A 522 8.00 -15.81 -3.71
CA VAL A 522 9.45 -16.09 -3.81
C VAL A 522 9.70 -17.54 -4.22
N LEU A 523 9.05 -18.50 -3.55
CA LEU A 523 9.23 -19.93 -3.84
C LEU A 523 8.80 -20.29 -5.25
N MET A 524 7.67 -19.77 -5.73
CA MET A 524 7.20 -20.06 -7.08
C MET A 524 8.15 -19.47 -8.14
N CYS A 525 8.75 -18.29 -7.90
CA CYS A 525 9.79 -17.76 -8.80
C CYS A 525 11.00 -18.69 -8.85
N LEU A 526 11.46 -19.17 -7.68
CA LEU A 526 12.59 -20.11 -7.62
C LEU A 526 12.27 -21.44 -8.30
N PHE A 527 11.05 -21.96 -8.12
CA PHE A 527 10.61 -23.20 -8.78
C PHE A 527 10.50 -23.04 -10.29
N GLN A 528 10.01 -21.91 -10.77
CA GLN A 528 9.91 -21.63 -12.19
C GLN A 528 11.28 -21.47 -12.84
N LEU A 529 12.12 -20.59 -12.29
CA LEU A 529 13.45 -20.31 -12.83
C LEU A 529 14.40 -21.51 -12.67
N GLY A 530 14.17 -22.35 -11.66
CA GLY A 530 14.94 -23.57 -11.40
C GLY A 530 14.47 -24.81 -12.18
N GLY A 531 13.46 -24.69 -13.05
CA GLY A 531 12.94 -25.81 -13.83
C GLY A 531 12.12 -26.83 -13.02
N PHE A 532 11.77 -26.53 -11.76
CA PHE A 532 10.97 -27.44 -10.93
C PHE A 532 9.59 -27.72 -11.52
N PHE A 533 9.00 -26.72 -12.20
CA PHE A 533 7.75 -26.87 -12.93
C PHE A 533 7.89 -27.58 -14.27
N ASN A 534 9.10 -27.84 -14.77
CA ASN A 534 9.30 -28.63 -15.99
C ASN A 534 9.19 -30.11 -15.66
N ARG A 535 7.95 -30.59 -15.54
CA ARG A 535 7.60 -31.99 -15.28
C ARG A 535 6.37 -32.38 -16.06
N CYS A 536 6.17 -33.67 -16.33
CA CYS A 536 4.96 -34.17 -16.97
C CYS A 536 3.66 -33.67 -16.30
N TYR A 537 3.57 -33.63 -14.98
CA TYR A 537 2.36 -33.16 -14.30
C TYR A 537 2.02 -31.68 -14.61
N CYS A 538 3.04 -30.84 -14.64
CA CYS A 538 2.87 -29.40 -14.81
C CYS A 538 2.77 -29.03 -16.30
N ASN A 539 3.62 -29.60 -17.16
CA ASN A 539 3.62 -29.37 -18.60
C ASN A 539 2.37 -29.93 -19.27
N SER A 540 1.76 -30.99 -18.72
CA SER A 540 0.52 -31.55 -19.27
C SER A 540 -0.77 -30.83 -18.84
N CYS A 541 -0.68 -29.75 -18.06
CA CYS A 541 -1.84 -29.00 -17.54
C CYS A 541 -2.89 -29.90 -16.86
N VAL A 542 -2.43 -30.86 -16.05
CA VAL A 542 -3.28 -31.86 -15.38
C VAL A 542 -4.35 -31.20 -14.49
N LEU A 543 -4.05 -30.03 -13.90
CA LEU A 543 -4.98 -29.31 -13.03
C LEU A 543 -6.29 -28.93 -13.75
N SER A 544 -6.23 -28.52 -15.01
CA SER A 544 -7.45 -28.22 -15.79
C SER A 544 -7.93 -29.37 -16.66
N LEU A 545 -7.03 -30.16 -17.25
CA LEU A 545 -7.39 -31.15 -18.26
C LEU A 545 -7.69 -32.55 -17.69
N GLY A 546 -7.24 -32.84 -16.46
CA GLY A 546 -7.47 -34.13 -15.80
C GLY A 546 -7.07 -35.31 -16.69
N ASN A 547 -8.04 -36.15 -17.05
CA ASN A 547 -7.81 -37.35 -17.88
C ASN A 547 -7.46 -37.04 -19.34
N LYS A 548 -7.71 -35.81 -19.82
CA LYS A 548 -7.38 -35.37 -21.18
C LYS A 548 -6.02 -34.65 -21.25
N ALA A 549 -5.24 -34.71 -20.17
CA ALA A 549 -3.95 -34.04 -20.09
C ALA A 549 -2.92 -34.63 -21.08
N TYR A 550 -2.21 -33.76 -21.77
CA TYR A 550 -1.15 -34.09 -22.74
C TYR A 550 -0.03 -33.08 -22.63
N SER A 551 1.21 -33.49 -22.88
CA SER A 551 2.39 -32.64 -22.90
C SER A 551 2.78 -32.37 -24.35
N VAL A 552 2.86 -31.10 -24.73
CA VAL A 552 3.55 -30.70 -25.96
C VAL A 552 5.06 -30.82 -25.73
N LEU A 553 5.76 -31.46 -26.67
CA LEU A 553 7.21 -31.66 -26.61
C LEU A 553 7.92 -31.06 -27.83
N GLN A 554 7.20 -30.86 -28.93
CA GLN A 554 7.68 -30.15 -30.11
C GLN A 554 6.69 -29.05 -30.51
N TYR A 555 7.16 -27.81 -30.59
CA TYR A 555 6.35 -26.66 -31.00
C TYR A 555 6.27 -26.53 -32.52
N THR A 556 5.08 -26.19 -33.03
CA THR A 556 4.84 -25.89 -34.45
C THR A 556 4.90 -24.38 -34.71
N VAL A 557 4.96 -23.99 -35.99
CA VAL A 557 4.91 -22.57 -36.41
C VAL A 557 3.62 -21.87 -35.96
N SER A 558 2.49 -22.59 -35.97
CA SER A 558 1.23 -22.05 -35.46
C SER A 558 1.25 -21.81 -33.94
N ASP A 559 1.94 -22.67 -33.19
CA ASP A 559 2.09 -22.48 -31.75
C ASP A 559 2.94 -21.25 -31.44
N LEU A 560 4.03 -21.06 -32.17
CA LEU A 560 4.90 -19.90 -32.06
C LEU A 560 4.12 -18.59 -32.31
N ALA A 561 3.28 -18.56 -33.36
CA ALA A 561 2.42 -17.41 -33.64
C ALA A 561 1.35 -17.18 -32.55
N GLY A 562 0.76 -18.25 -32.02
CA GLY A 562 -0.19 -18.17 -30.91
C GLY A 562 0.45 -17.62 -29.64
N MET A 563 1.63 -18.13 -29.29
CA MET A 563 2.45 -17.63 -28.18
C MET A 563 2.78 -16.16 -28.39
N GLU A 564 3.29 -15.76 -29.56
CA GLU A 564 3.57 -14.35 -29.89
C GLU A 564 2.35 -13.44 -29.66
N SER A 565 1.15 -13.86 -30.07
CA SER A 565 -0.07 -13.07 -29.85
C SER A 565 -0.42 -12.93 -28.36
N ALA A 566 -0.29 -14.00 -27.57
CA ALA A 566 -0.49 -13.98 -26.13
C ALA A 566 0.56 -13.09 -25.44
N TRP A 567 1.78 -13.10 -25.95
CA TRP A 567 2.91 -12.27 -25.54
C TRP A 567 2.64 -10.78 -25.73
N ILE A 568 2.18 -10.38 -26.91
CA ILE A 568 1.79 -9.00 -27.22
C ILE A 568 0.63 -8.59 -26.30
N GLY A 569 -0.41 -9.43 -26.18
CA GLY A 569 -1.56 -9.16 -25.33
C GLY A 569 -1.19 -9.00 -23.85
N GLY A 570 -0.37 -9.90 -23.31
CA GLY A 570 0.14 -9.83 -21.94
C GLY A 570 0.97 -8.58 -21.69
N SER A 571 1.85 -8.21 -22.63
CA SER A 571 2.67 -7.01 -22.56
C SER A 571 1.81 -5.74 -22.52
N ILE A 572 0.82 -5.62 -23.41
CA ILE A 572 -0.12 -4.49 -23.45
C ILE A 572 -0.90 -4.41 -22.13
N LEU A 573 -1.37 -5.53 -21.60
CA LEU A 573 -2.14 -5.57 -20.35
C LEU A 573 -1.29 -5.14 -19.13
N ALA A 574 -0.08 -5.69 -19.00
CA ALA A 574 0.78 -5.41 -17.86
C ALA A 574 1.35 -3.98 -17.90
N VAL A 575 1.88 -3.56 -19.05
CA VAL A 575 2.44 -2.21 -19.23
C VAL A 575 1.32 -1.17 -19.21
N GLY A 576 0.19 -1.44 -19.88
CA GLY A 576 -0.96 -0.55 -19.91
C GLY A 576 -1.55 -0.30 -18.53
N SER A 577 -1.73 -1.34 -17.70
CA SER A 577 -2.20 -1.17 -16.32
C SER A 577 -1.22 -0.35 -15.47
N CYS A 578 0.09 -0.53 -15.65
CA CYS A 578 1.10 0.30 -14.99
C CYS A 578 1.03 1.77 -15.44
N ILE A 579 0.94 2.02 -16.75
CA ILE A 579 0.85 3.38 -17.31
C ILE A 579 -0.41 4.07 -16.80
N ILE A 580 -1.57 3.41 -16.82
CA ILE A 580 -2.83 3.97 -16.32
C ILE A 580 -2.70 4.36 -14.85
N PHE A 581 -2.11 3.49 -14.02
CA PHE A 581 -1.92 3.78 -12.60
C PHE A 581 -0.95 4.95 -12.38
N ILE A 582 0.19 4.97 -13.08
CA ILE A 582 1.17 6.07 -13.01
C ILE A 582 0.55 7.39 -13.49
N ALA A 583 -0.19 7.37 -14.60
CA ALA A 583 -0.89 8.54 -15.12
C ALA A 583 -1.91 9.06 -14.12
N PHE A 584 -2.68 8.17 -13.48
CA PHE A 584 -3.57 8.54 -12.38
C PHE A 584 -2.82 9.25 -11.24
N VAL A 585 -1.70 8.69 -10.77
CA VAL A 585 -0.93 9.33 -9.70
C VAL A 585 -0.43 10.70 -10.16
N ASN A 586 0.17 10.82 -11.35
CA ASN A 586 0.69 12.09 -11.87
C ASN A 586 -0.40 13.15 -12.03
N LEU A 587 -1.55 12.79 -12.60
CA LEU A 587 -2.65 13.74 -12.88
C LEU A 587 -3.34 14.22 -11.60
N TRP A 588 -3.37 13.40 -10.54
CA TRP A 588 -3.98 13.78 -9.26
C TRP A 588 -2.99 14.31 -8.21
N THR A 589 -1.69 14.18 -8.45
CA THR A 589 -0.64 14.79 -7.61
C THR A 589 -0.13 16.12 -8.13
N ASP A 590 -0.52 16.55 -9.34
CA ASP A 590 0.08 17.69 -10.05
C ASP A 590 0.29 18.92 -9.14
N PHE A 591 1.56 19.06 -8.77
CA PHE A 591 2.15 19.94 -7.77
C PHE A 591 1.90 21.43 -8.03
N SER A 592 1.44 21.81 -9.23
CA SER A 592 1.20 23.21 -9.59
C SER A 592 0.07 23.87 -8.79
N SER A 593 -0.78 23.07 -8.13
CA SER A 593 -1.83 23.52 -7.23
C SER A 593 -1.40 23.54 -5.75
N MET A 594 -0.44 22.69 -5.33
CA MET A 594 0.14 22.70 -3.98
C MET A 594 1.25 23.75 -3.80
N ARG A 595 2.03 24.08 -4.86
CA ARG A 595 3.11 25.09 -4.82
C ARG A 595 2.65 26.54 -5.04
N ARG A 596 1.41 26.75 -5.48
CA ARG A 596 0.78 28.08 -5.59
C ARG A 596 -0.02 28.46 -4.33
N LEU A 597 -0.08 27.55 -3.36
CA LEU A 597 -0.45 27.82 -1.97
C LEU A 597 0.83 28.19 -1.21
#